data_AF-A0A377TNY5-F1
#
_entry.id   AF-A0A377TNY5-F1
#
_cell.length_a   1.000
_cell.length_b   1.000
_cell.length_c   1.000
_cell.angle_alpha   90.00
_cell.angle_beta   90.00
_cell.angle_gamma   90.00
#
_symmetry.space_group_name_H-M   'P 1'
#
loop_
_entity.id
_entity.type
_entity.pdbx_description
1 polymer ?
#
loop_
_entity_poly.entity_id
_entity_poly.type
_entity_poly.pdbx_seq_one_letter_code
_entity_poly.pdbx_strand_id
1 'polypeptide(L)'
;MPETTAEHYRNKIAVYLRWYQKKGMEDIPDTQPADIGTKDIPSWRRVCKVLLNNDYWCRQLSFSPTKSSHYQRYRKRMEKHRQQWGILCNNN
;
A
#
# COMPACT_ATOMS: atom_id res chain seq x y z
N MET A 1 7.48 -10.57 1.93
CA MET A 1 6.04 -10.64 1.53
C MET A 1 5.77 -12.02 0.97
N PRO A 2 4.59 -12.62 1.18
CA PRO A 2 4.25 -13.91 0.58
C PRO A 2 4.35 -13.82 -0.95
N GLU A 3 5.03 -14.77 -1.60
CA GLU A 3 5.41 -14.66 -3.02
C GLU A 3 4.21 -14.42 -3.94
N THR A 4 3.13 -15.18 -3.74
CA THR A 4 1.91 -15.12 -4.58
C THR A 4 1.16 -13.80 -4.49
N THR A 5 1.28 -13.08 -3.37
CA THR A 5 0.54 -11.82 -3.11
C THR A 5 1.46 -10.61 -2.98
N ALA A 6 2.78 -10.79 -3.13
CA ALA A 6 3.77 -9.72 -2.99
C ALA A 6 3.49 -8.54 -3.92
N GLU A 7 3.18 -8.82 -5.19
CA GLU A 7 2.88 -7.77 -6.16
C GLU A 7 1.61 -6.99 -5.80
N HIS A 8 0.60 -7.68 -5.26
CA HIS A 8 -0.62 -7.05 -4.78
C HIS A 8 -0.36 -6.09 -3.63
N TYR A 9 0.39 -6.53 -2.61
CA TYR A 9 0.78 -5.68 -1.49
C TYR A 9 1.63 -4.50 -1.95
N ARG A 10 2.63 -4.71 -2.82
CA ARG A 10 3.44 -3.61 -3.38
C ARG A 10 2.57 -2.59 -4.11
N ASN A 11 1.58 -3.03 -4.89
CA ASN A 11 0.64 -2.13 -5.56
C ASN A 11 -0.16 -1.27 -4.57
N LYS A 12 -0.69 -1.88 -3.50
CA LYS A 12 -1.45 -1.17 -2.47
C LYS A 12 -0.58 -0.21 -1.66
N ILE A 13 0.59 -0.66 -1.22
CA ILE A 13 1.55 0.17 -0.47
C ILE A 13 2.02 1.36 -1.33
N ALA A 14 2.27 1.16 -2.63
CA ALA A 14 2.66 2.26 -3.51
C ALA A 14 1.56 3.33 -3.65
N VAL A 15 0.28 2.93 -3.74
CA VAL A 15 -0.84 3.90 -3.73
C VAL A 15 -0.89 4.67 -2.42
N TYR A 16 -0.72 3.96 -1.31
CA TYR A 16 -0.74 4.53 0.03
C TYR A 16 0.36 5.60 0.18
N LEU A 17 1.62 5.24 -0.10
CA LEU A 17 2.75 6.17 -0.05
C LEU A 17 2.54 7.37 -1.00
N ARG A 18 2.11 7.10 -2.23
CA ARG A 18 1.89 8.18 -3.21
C ARG A 18 0.81 9.17 -2.77
N TRP A 19 -0.22 8.71 -2.06
CA TRP A 19 -1.27 9.59 -1.53
C TRP A 19 -0.69 10.60 -0.52
N TYR A 20 0.16 10.13 0.41
CA TYR A 20 0.77 10.98 1.43
C TYR A 20 1.84 11.91 0.84
N GLN A 21 2.63 11.44 -0.13
CA GLN A 21 3.54 12.30 -0.89
C GLN A 21 2.81 13.47 -1.56
N LYS A 22 1.65 13.23 -2.18
CA LYS A 22 0.84 14.31 -2.78
C LYS A 22 0.25 15.29 -1.75
N LYS A 23 0.18 14.89 -0.48
CA LYS A 23 -0.25 15.74 0.64
C LYS A 23 0.90 16.51 1.30
N GLY A 24 2.12 16.39 0.76
CA GLY A 24 3.31 17.07 1.29
C GLY A 24 4.09 16.26 2.33
N MET A 25 3.77 14.97 2.50
CA MET A 25 4.52 14.06 3.36
C MET A 25 5.43 13.19 2.49
N GLU A 26 6.69 13.61 2.35
CA GLU A 26 7.68 12.95 1.47
C GLU A 26 7.91 11.48 1.85
N ASP A 27 7.99 11.20 3.15
CA ASP A 27 8.03 9.87 3.73
C ASP A 27 7.10 9.77 4.94
N ILE A 28 6.57 8.56 5.17
CA ILE A 28 5.77 8.26 6.36
C ILE A 28 6.72 7.83 7.49
N PRO A 29 6.46 8.23 8.74
CA PRO A 29 7.29 7.81 9.86
C PRO A 29 7.11 6.31 10.17
N ASP A 30 8.08 5.72 10.85
CA ASP A 30 7.99 4.32 11.27
C ASP A 30 6.78 4.07 12.16
N THR A 31 6.52 5.02 13.07
CA THR A 31 5.47 4.95 14.07
C THR A 31 4.92 6.34 14.37
N GLN A 32 3.64 6.43 14.77
CA GLN A 32 3.05 7.67 15.30
C GLN A 32 2.13 7.39 16.48
N PRO A 33 1.87 8.38 17.35
CA PRO A 33 0.80 8.29 18.33
C PRO A 33 -0.54 7.99 17.66
N ALA A 34 -1.27 7.01 18.18
CA ALA A 34 -2.58 6.58 17.69
C ALA A 34 -2.61 6.04 16.24
N ASP A 35 -1.48 5.65 15.65
CA ASP A 35 -1.41 5.02 14.32
C ASP A 35 -2.12 3.67 14.20
N ILE A 36 -2.33 2.99 15.32
CA ILE A 36 -3.11 1.75 15.42
C ILE A 36 -4.58 2.02 15.82
N GLY A 37 -4.94 3.28 16.06
CA GLY A 37 -6.28 3.67 16.50
C GLY A 37 -7.33 3.66 15.38
N THR A 38 -8.46 4.31 15.65
CA THR A 38 -9.55 4.48 14.67
C THR A 38 -9.25 5.52 13.60
N LYS A 39 -8.28 6.41 13.85
CA LYS A 39 -7.89 7.48 12.93
C LYS A 39 -6.94 6.95 11.88
N ASP A 40 -7.09 7.45 10.65
CA ASP A 40 -6.17 7.13 9.56
C ASP A 40 -4.89 7.97 9.66
N ILE A 41 -3.97 7.55 10.54
CA ILE A 41 -2.66 8.17 10.74
C ILE A 41 -1.58 7.32 10.06
N PRO A 42 -0.76 7.86 9.13
CA PRO A 42 0.15 7.04 8.35
C PRO A 42 1.37 6.54 9.11
N SER A 43 1.72 5.26 8.97
CA SER A 43 3.02 4.79 9.47
C SER A 43 3.46 3.47 8.83
N TRP A 44 4.77 3.21 8.82
CA TRP A 44 5.28 1.90 8.40
C TRP A 44 4.79 0.78 9.31
N ARG A 45 4.56 1.05 10.60
CA ARG A 45 3.94 0.09 11.52
C ARG A 45 2.60 -0.45 10.98
N ARG A 46 1.75 0.40 10.40
CA ARG A 46 0.49 -0.06 9.78
C ARG A 46 0.74 -0.95 8.57
N VAL A 47 1.71 -0.59 7.72
CA VAL A 47 2.11 -1.40 6.57
C VAL A 47 2.62 -2.77 7.04
N CYS A 48 3.46 -2.83 8.06
CA CYS A 48 3.93 -4.08 8.65
C CYS A 48 2.77 -4.92 9.20
N LYS A 49 1.81 -4.32 9.91
CA LYS A 49 0.64 -5.05 10.42
C LYS A 49 -0.22 -5.65 9.32
N VAL A 50 -0.37 -4.98 8.18
CA VAL A 50 -1.06 -5.53 7.00
C VAL A 50 -0.36 -6.78 6.51
N LEU A 51 0.96 -6.71 6.37
CA LEU A 51 1.77 -7.83 5.87
C LEU A 51 1.79 -9.01 6.84
N LEU A 52 1.99 -8.75 8.14
CA LEU A 52 2.04 -9.79 9.18
C LEU A 52 0.68 -10.49 9.36
N ASN A 53 -0.43 -9.76 9.24
CA ASN A 53 -1.77 -10.32 9.38
C ASN A 53 -2.29 -10.95 8.07
N ASN A 54 -1.52 -10.92 6.98
CA ASN A 54 -1.98 -11.30 5.65
C ASN A 54 -3.31 -10.61 5.27
N ASP A 55 -3.45 -9.32 5.61
CA ASP A 55 -4.65 -8.53 5.29
C ASP A 55 -4.70 -8.24 3.78
N TYR A 56 -5.23 -9.22 3.03
CA TYR A 56 -5.31 -9.19 1.58
C TYR A 56 -6.01 -7.93 1.05
N TRP A 57 -6.99 -7.38 1.76
CA TRP A 57 -7.69 -6.19 1.29
C TRP A 57 -6.99 -4.90 1.70
N CYS A 58 -5.99 -4.98 2.58
CA CYS A 58 -5.27 -3.85 3.17
C CYS A 58 -6.24 -2.87 3.85
N ARG A 59 -7.25 -3.38 4.58
CA ARG A 59 -8.24 -2.58 5.29
C ARG A 59 -7.59 -1.67 6.33
N GLN A 60 -6.49 -2.15 6.93
CA GLN A 60 -5.68 -1.33 7.85
C GLN A 60 -5.00 -0.12 7.18
N LEU A 61 -4.98 -0.02 5.85
CA LEU A 61 -4.53 1.16 5.10
C LEU A 61 -5.70 1.85 4.38
N SER A 62 -6.92 1.69 4.90
CA SER A 62 -8.14 2.32 4.39
C SER A 62 -8.54 1.88 2.97
N PHE A 63 -8.11 0.70 2.53
CA PHE A 63 -8.54 0.14 1.26
C PHE A 63 -9.82 -0.68 1.38
N SER A 64 -10.65 -0.57 0.33
CA SER A 64 -11.84 -1.41 0.15
C SER A 64 -11.58 -2.56 -0.82
N PRO A 65 -12.35 -3.66 -0.73
CA PRO A 65 -12.29 -4.74 -1.70
C PRO A 65 -12.50 -4.26 -3.14
N THR A 66 -11.68 -4.77 -4.05
CA THR A 66 -11.81 -4.48 -5.48
C THR A 66 -12.62 -5.62 -6.13
N LYS A 67 -13.59 -5.29 -6.99
CA LYS A 67 -14.33 -6.30 -7.76
C LYS A 67 -13.36 -7.12 -8.61
N SER A 68 -13.52 -8.45 -8.63
CA SER A 68 -12.62 -9.38 -9.33
C SER A 68 -12.47 -9.05 -10.81
N SER A 69 -13.58 -8.67 -11.48
CA SER A 69 -13.59 -8.28 -12.90
C SER A 69 -12.65 -7.13 -13.24
N HIS A 70 -12.36 -6.24 -12.28
CA HIS A 70 -11.51 -5.06 -12.49
C HIS A 70 -10.06 -5.28 -12.03
N TYR A 71 -9.77 -6.39 -11.34
CA TYR A 71 -8.49 -6.59 -10.68
C TYR A 71 -7.32 -6.68 -11.68
N GLN A 72 -7.49 -7.40 -12.79
CA GLN A 72 -6.45 -7.49 -13.82
C GLN A 72 -6.11 -6.12 -14.42
N ARG A 73 -7.13 -5.30 -14.71
CA ARG A 73 -6.94 -3.93 -15.21
C ARG A 73 -6.26 -3.05 -14.17
N TYR A 74 -6.64 -3.18 -12.90
CA TYR A 74 -6.01 -2.48 -11.79
C TYR A 74 -4.52 -2.82 -11.69
N ARG A 75 -4.15 -4.10 -11.74
CA ARG A 75 -2.76 -4.57 -11.69
C ARG A 75 -1.90 -3.94 -12.79
N LYS A 76 -2.32 -4.06 -14.05
CA LYS A 76 -1.60 -3.48 -15.21
C LYS A 76 -1.43 -1.95 -15.09
N ARG A 77 -2.45 -1.27 -14.56
CA ARG A 77 -2.38 0.18 -14.33
C ARG A 77 -1.38 0.52 -13.22
N MET A 78 -1.39 -0.25 -12.13
CA MET A 78 -0.50 -0.01 -10.99
C MET A 78 0.97 -0.29 -11.31
N GLU A 79 1.25 -1.29 -12.14
CA GLU A 79 2.59 -1.56 -12.65
C GLU A 79 3.19 -0.33 -13.34
N LYS A 80 2.45 0.25 -14.32
CA LYS A 80 2.86 1.48 -15.01
C LYS A 80 3.03 2.66 -14.05
N HIS A 81 2.10 2.84 -13.12
CA HIS A 81 2.19 3.92 -12.15
C HIS A 81 3.37 3.79 -11.20
N ARG A 82 3.68 2.58 -10.72
CA ARG A 82 4.83 2.35 -9.84
C ARG A 82 6.13 2.68 -10.54
N GLN A 83 6.29 2.26 -11.80
CA GLN A 83 7.43 2.64 -12.64
C GLN A 83 7.56 4.16 -12.77
N GLN A 84 6.46 4.87 -13.05
CA GLN A 84 6.45 6.33 -13.14
C GLN A 84 6.76 7.04 -11.82
N TRP A 85 6.33 6.48 -10.69
CA TRP A 85 6.55 7.08 -9.37
C TRP A 85 7.90 6.68 -8.76
N GLY A 86 8.58 5.67 -9.31
CA GLY A 86 9.79 5.10 -8.72
C GLY A 86 9.54 4.36 -7.39
N ILE A 87 8.29 4.03 -7.05
CA ILE A 87 7.93 3.48 -5.73
C ILE A 87 7.85 1.96 -5.81
N LEU A 88 8.69 1.29 -5.00
CA LEU A 88 8.75 -0.17 -4.89
C LEU A 88 8.86 -0.85 -6.26
N CYS A 89 9.48 -0.24 -7.26
CA CYS A 89 9.68 -0.91 -8.56
C CYS A 89 10.38 -2.24 -8.32
N ASN A 90 9.97 -3.30 -9.02
CA ASN A 90 10.65 -4.60 -8.90
C ASN A 90 12.07 -4.41 -9.45
N ASN A 91 13.01 -4.08 -8.58
CA ASN A 91 14.44 -4.15 -8.85
C ASN A 91 14.86 -5.52 -8.34
N ASN A 92 15.13 -6.42 -9.30
CA ASN A 92 15.74 -7.76 -9.17
C ASN A 92 15.59 -8.47 -7.82
#